data_AF-A0A1G1D418-F1
#
_entry.id   AF-A0A1G1D418-F1
#
_cell.length_a   1.000
_cell.length_b   1.000
_cell.length_c   1.000
_cell.angle_alpha   90.00
_cell.angle_beta   90.00
_cell.angle_gamma   90.00
#
_symmetry.space_group_name_H-M   'P 1'
#
loop_
_entity.id
_entity.type
_entity.pdbx_description
1 polymer ?
#
loop_
_entity_poly.entity_id
_entity_poly.type
_entity_poly.pdbx_seq_one_letter_code
_entity_poly.pdbx_strand_id
1 'polypeptide(L)'
;MVTVDKDISGRILIKFQDGTVPVLVETGSSPTHAFDDLRREKDEVAKIINSMHNLKHRTILMLTYSAGLRVGEVVKLKPEDIDSKRMLIHIKGAKGRKDRYVMLSEKVLEIMRQYWKKYRPEKWLFSGAKEGRYLSTRTADKIFRNACDKTGIKKEVSLHTLRHSFATHLLEGGTDLRYIGDE
;
A
#
# COMPACT_ATOMS: atom_id res chain seq x y z
N MET A 1 -14.45 -16.51 10.35
CA MET A 1 -15.87 -16.24 10.01
C MET A 1 -16.16 -14.78 10.30
N VAL A 2 -16.89 -14.10 9.42
CA VAL A 2 -17.20 -12.66 9.54
C VAL A 2 -18.69 -12.50 9.77
N THR A 3 -19.08 -11.64 10.70
CA THR A 3 -20.48 -11.21 10.91
C THR A 3 -20.64 -9.80 10.39
N VAL A 4 -21.72 -9.58 9.64
CA VAL A 4 -22.04 -8.28 9.02
C VAL A 4 -23.27 -7.71 9.72
N ASP A 5 -23.09 -6.62 10.46
CA ASP A 5 -24.15 -5.87 11.13
C ASP A 5 -24.34 -4.51 10.46
N LYS A 6 -25.42 -3.80 10.79
CA LYS A 6 -25.57 -2.37 10.48
C LYS A 6 -25.54 -1.56 11.78
N ASP A 7 -24.80 -0.45 11.78
CA ASP A 7 -24.84 0.49 12.89
C ASP A 7 -26.12 1.35 12.84
N ILE A 8 -26.36 2.11 13.91
CA ILE A 8 -27.51 3.02 14.05
C ILE A 8 -27.56 4.13 13.00
N SER A 9 -26.46 4.36 12.26
CA SER A 9 -26.33 5.33 11.17
C SER A 9 -26.47 4.70 9.79
N GLY A 10 -26.78 3.41 9.70
CA GLY A 10 -26.93 2.66 8.45
C GLY A 10 -25.61 2.23 7.80
N ARG A 11 -24.46 2.42 8.46
CA ARG A 11 -23.16 1.94 7.99
C ARG A 11 -23.05 0.44 8.23
N ILE A 12 -22.34 -0.25 7.35
CA ILE A 12 -22.08 -1.67 7.53
C ILE A 12 -20.94 -1.81 8.56
N LEU A 13 -21.21 -2.55 9.63
CA LEU A 13 -20.26 -2.92 10.65
C LEU A 13 -19.83 -4.37 10.41
N ILE A 14 -18.59 -4.54 9.97
CA ILE A 14 -18.00 -5.86 9.75
C ILE A 14 -17.27 -6.28 11.02
N LYS A 15 -17.77 -7.33 11.69
CA LYS A 15 -17.20 -7.92 12.89
C LYS A 15 -16.46 -9.21 12.55
N PHE A 16 -15.22 -9.31 13.00
CA PHE A 16 -14.40 -10.50 12.82
C PHE A 16 -14.42 -11.33 14.10
N GLN A 17 -14.65 -12.65 13.97
CA GLN A 17 -14.70 -13.54 15.14
C GLN A 17 -13.34 -13.77 15.80
N ASP A 18 -12.26 -13.26 15.22
CA ASP A 18 -10.88 -13.37 15.73
C ASP A 18 -10.49 -12.22 16.68
N GLY A 19 -11.41 -11.31 17.00
CA GLY A 19 -11.16 -10.16 17.88
C GLY A 19 -10.54 -8.95 17.18
N THR A 20 -10.41 -8.97 15.84
CA THR A 20 -10.00 -7.80 15.05
C THR A 20 -11.00 -6.66 15.22
N VAL A 21 -10.49 -5.42 15.27
CA VAL A 21 -11.29 -4.20 15.43
C VAL A 21 -12.36 -4.14 14.32
N PRO A 22 -13.65 -3.97 14.66
CA PRO A 22 -14.73 -3.90 13.68
C PRO A 22 -14.53 -2.74 12.70
N VAL A 23 -14.86 -2.97 11.43
CA VAL A 23 -14.73 -1.96 10.37
C VAL A 23 -16.08 -1.38 10.02
N LEU A 24 -16.14 -0.05 9.97
CA LEU A 24 -17.28 0.69 9.45
C LEU A 24 -17.06 0.98 7.97
N VAL A 25 -17.92 0.42 7.14
CA VAL A 25 -17.99 0.73 5.71
C VAL A 25 -19.17 1.68 5.49
N GLU A 26 -18.89 2.86 4.95
CA GLU A 26 -19.95 3.75 4.46
C GLU A 26 -20.51 3.14 3.17
N THR A 27 -21.78 2.72 3.17
CA THR A 27 -22.39 2.13 1.98
C THR A 27 -23.69 2.80 1.59
N GLY A 28 -23.79 3.23 0.34
CA GLY A 28 -25.04 3.37 -0.40
C GLY A 28 -25.45 2.08 -1.14
N SER A 29 -24.83 0.93 -0.84
CA SER A 29 -24.96 -0.31 -1.62
C SER A 29 -24.99 -1.57 -0.73
N SER A 30 -25.67 -2.63 -1.19
CA SER A 30 -25.84 -3.91 -0.49
C SER A 30 -24.50 -4.55 -0.07
N PRO A 31 -24.42 -5.27 1.08
CA PRO A 31 -23.21 -5.94 1.55
C PRO A 31 -22.49 -6.80 0.50
N THR A 32 -23.24 -7.48 -0.38
CA THR A 32 -22.69 -8.31 -1.46
C THR A 32 -21.91 -7.49 -2.50
N HIS A 33 -22.40 -6.29 -2.84
CA HIS A 33 -21.72 -5.40 -3.79
C HIS A 33 -20.44 -4.80 -3.21
N ALA A 34 -20.39 -4.57 -1.90
CA ALA A 34 -19.18 -4.06 -1.23
C ALA A 34 -18.00 -5.05 -1.36
N PHE A 35 -18.26 -6.36 -1.24
CA PHE A 35 -17.23 -7.39 -1.42
C PHE A 35 -16.72 -7.47 -2.88
N ASP A 36 -17.62 -7.38 -3.86
CA ASP A 36 -17.26 -7.41 -5.27
C ASP A 36 -16.46 -6.16 -5.70
N ASP A 37 -16.85 -5.00 -5.21
CA ASP A 37 -16.15 -3.74 -5.46
C ASP A 37 -14.72 -3.77 -4.92
N LEU A 38 -14.52 -4.36 -3.74
CA LEU A 38 -13.21 -4.47 -3.12
C LEU A 38 -12.31 -5.49 -3.83
N ARG A 39 -12.87 -6.64 -4.22
CA ARG A 39 -12.14 -7.64 -5.02
C ARG A 39 -11.70 -7.04 -6.34
N ARG A 40 -12.61 -6.32 -7.02
CA ARG A 40 -12.30 -5.60 -8.25
C ARG A 40 -11.20 -4.56 -8.04
N GLU A 41 -11.18 -3.89 -6.90
CA GLU A 41 -10.13 -2.93 -6.55
C GLU A 41 -8.75 -3.60 -6.34
N LYS A 42 -8.70 -4.78 -5.71
CA LYS A 42 -7.45 -5.58 -5.62
C LYS A 42 -6.89 -5.91 -7.00
N ASP A 43 -7.76 -6.35 -7.91
CA ASP A 43 -7.38 -6.72 -9.28
C ASP A 43 -6.92 -5.50 -10.08
N GLU A 44 -7.59 -4.36 -9.92
CA GLU A 44 -7.21 -3.08 -10.51
C GLU A 44 -5.82 -2.63 -10.02
N VAL A 45 -5.53 -2.73 -8.72
CA VAL A 45 -4.22 -2.39 -8.15
C VAL A 45 -3.13 -3.34 -8.66
N ALA A 46 -3.41 -4.64 -8.71
CA ALA A 46 -2.48 -5.63 -9.25
C ALA A 46 -2.13 -5.31 -10.71
N LYS A 47 -3.13 -4.98 -11.54
CA LYS A 47 -2.94 -4.53 -12.93
C LYS A 47 -2.07 -3.28 -13.02
N ILE A 48 -2.30 -2.27 -12.17
CA ILE A 48 -1.50 -1.04 -12.12
C ILE A 48 -0.03 -1.38 -11.79
N ILE A 49 0.21 -2.15 -10.73
CA ILE A 49 1.57 -2.50 -10.29
C ILE A 49 2.29 -3.34 -11.36
N ASN A 50 1.60 -4.30 -11.99
CA ASN A 50 2.18 -5.19 -12.99
C ASN A 50 2.43 -4.49 -14.34
N SER A 51 1.66 -3.45 -14.68
CA SER A 51 1.90 -2.62 -15.87
C SER A 51 3.20 -1.79 -15.80
N MET A 52 3.83 -1.68 -14.62
CA MET A 52 5.01 -0.84 -14.44
C MET A 52 6.31 -1.59 -14.67
N HIS A 53 6.96 -1.28 -15.80
CA HIS A 53 8.29 -1.80 -16.13
C HIS A 53 9.45 -1.12 -15.36
N ASN A 54 9.22 0.08 -14.82
CA ASN A 54 10.25 0.78 -14.06
C ASN A 54 10.31 0.24 -12.62
N LEU A 55 11.41 -0.43 -12.28
CA LEU A 55 11.61 -1.06 -10.97
C LEU A 55 11.53 -0.06 -9.79
N LYS A 56 12.03 1.17 -9.95
CA LYS A 56 11.90 2.23 -8.93
C LYS A 56 10.43 2.54 -8.67
N HIS A 57 9.66 2.74 -9.73
CA HIS A 57 8.23 3.08 -9.64
C HIS A 57 7.43 1.95 -8.99
N ARG A 58 7.69 0.70 -9.41
CA ARG A 58 7.03 -0.50 -8.86
C ARG A 58 7.31 -0.69 -7.38
N THR A 59 8.55 -0.47 -6.96
CA THR A 59 8.93 -0.54 -5.53
C THR A 59 8.19 0.50 -4.68
N ILE A 60 8.05 1.74 -5.18
CA ILE A 60 7.34 2.83 -4.46
C ILE A 60 5.86 2.48 -4.25
N LEU A 61 5.18 1.99 -5.28
CA LEU A 61 3.77 1.63 -5.16
C LEU A 61 3.58 0.42 -4.25
N MET A 62 4.42 -0.60 -4.36
CA MET A 62 4.36 -1.75 -3.47
C MET A 62 4.59 -1.39 -2.00
N LEU A 63 5.50 -0.46 -1.69
CA LEU A 63 5.67 0.04 -0.32
C LEU A 63 4.46 0.83 0.17
N THR A 64 3.86 1.63 -0.70
CA THR A 64 2.67 2.42 -0.35
C THR A 64 1.46 1.53 -0.08
N TYR A 65 1.24 0.56 -0.98
CA TYR A 65 0.11 -0.36 -0.92
C TYR A 65 0.37 -1.48 0.08
N SER A 66 1.35 -2.35 -0.14
CA SER A 66 1.52 -3.56 0.66
C SER A 66 2.08 -3.31 2.06
N ALA A 67 2.91 -2.28 2.27
CA ALA A 67 3.42 -1.95 3.61
C ALA A 67 2.60 -0.84 4.29
N GLY A 68 1.53 -0.35 3.66
CA GLY A 68 0.66 0.70 4.21
C GLY A 68 1.42 1.97 4.58
N LEU A 69 2.45 2.33 3.81
CA LEU A 69 3.29 3.51 4.05
C LEU A 69 2.70 4.75 3.40
N ARG A 70 2.86 5.92 4.04
CA ARG A 70 2.37 7.18 3.45
C ARG A 70 3.35 7.52 2.36
N VAL A 71 2.90 8.13 1.27
CA VAL A 71 3.82 8.55 0.20
C VAL A 71 4.97 9.41 0.75
N GLY A 72 4.69 10.29 1.72
CA GLY A 72 5.70 11.10 2.40
C GLY A 72 6.68 10.31 3.27
N GLU A 73 6.27 9.14 3.78
CA GLU A 73 7.14 8.21 4.51
C GLU A 73 7.99 7.41 3.52
N VAL A 74 7.38 6.86 2.45
CA VAL A 74 8.06 6.08 1.41
C VAL A 74 9.19 6.88 0.78
N VAL A 75 8.93 8.12 0.36
CA VAL A 75 9.96 8.91 -0.32
C VAL A 75 11.12 9.29 0.60
N LYS A 76 10.90 9.39 1.91
CA LYS A 76 11.95 9.73 2.89
C LYS A 76 12.63 8.49 3.49
N LEU A 77 12.29 7.31 3.01
CA LEU A 77 12.83 6.06 3.54
C LEU A 77 14.31 5.92 3.17
N LYS A 78 15.11 5.42 4.11
CA LYS A 78 16.53 5.15 3.91
C LYS A 78 16.82 3.65 3.88
N PRO A 79 17.96 3.23 3.30
CA PRO A 79 18.43 1.85 3.40
C PRO A 79 18.45 1.29 4.82
N GLU A 80 18.95 2.08 5.77
CA GLU A 80 19.09 1.71 7.19
C GLU A 80 17.75 1.46 7.90
N ASP A 81 16.64 1.94 7.33
CA ASP A 81 15.31 1.78 7.91
C ASP A 81 14.71 0.39 7.65
N ILE A 82 15.39 -0.45 6.84
CA ILE A 82 14.91 -1.78 6.43
C ILE A 82 15.61 -2.87 7.23
N ASP A 83 14.88 -3.50 8.13
CA ASP A 83 15.34 -4.68 8.85
C ASP A 83 14.81 -5.94 8.17
N SER A 84 15.60 -6.45 7.22
CA SER A 84 15.29 -7.69 6.49
C SER A 84 15.42 -8.95 7.35
N LYS A 85 16.05 -8.90 8.53
CA LYS A 85 16.15 -10.04 9.44
C LYS A 85 14.89 -10.18 10.29
N ARG A 86 14.35 -9.06 10.75
CA ARG A 86 13.12 -9.01 11.55
C ARG A 86 11.86 -8.83 10.71
N MET A 87 12.00 -8.66 9.39
CA MET A 87 10.90 -8.35 8.48
C MET A 87 10.12 -7.10 8.92
N LEU A 88 10.86 -6.03 9.24
CA LEU A 88 10.30 -4.75 9.70
C LEU A 88 10.87 -3.57 8.92
N ILE A 89 10.07 -2.52 8.82
CA ILE A 89 10.47 -1.20 8.34
C ILE A 89 10.32 -0.19 9.48
N HIS A 90 11.38 0.53 9.81
CA HIS A 90 11.38 1.59 10.82
C HIS A 90 10.94 2.92 10.20
N ILE A 91 9.78 3.41 10.58
CA ILE A 91 9.25 4.69 10.12
C ILE A 91 9.57 5.77 11.16
N LYS A 92 10.57 6.58 10.82
CA LYS A 92 11.04 7.70 11.63
C LYS A 92 10.14 8.93 11.45
N GLY A 93 9.83 9.60 12.57
CA GLY A 93 9.17 10.91 12.54
C GLY A 93 7.75 10.92 11.99
N ALA A 94 6.94 9.90 12.30
CA ALA A 94 5.51 9.91 11.94
C ALA A 94 4.76 11.06 12.67
N LYS A 95 3.51 11.33 12.25
CA LYS A 95 2.66 12.38 12.85
C LYS A 95 2.69 12.29 14.39
N GLY A 96 3.12 13.37 15.04
CA GLY A 96 3.35 13.41 16.50
C GLY A 96 4.80 13.09 16.95
N ARG A 97 5.76 13.00 16.02
CA ARG A 97 7.17 12.64 16.27
C ARG A 97 7.37 11.27 16.93
N LYS A 98 6.41 10.36 16.74
CA LYS A 98 6.53 8.99 17.22
C LYS A 98 7.03 8.11 16.09
N ASP A 99 8.06 7.35 16.38
CA ASP A 99 8.53 6.30 15.50
C ASP A 99 7.60 5.09 15.57
N ARG A 100 7.52 4.33 14.49
CA ARG A 100 6.79 3.05 14.49
C ARG A 100 7.47 2.04 13.59
N TYR A 101 7.21 0.77 13.84
CA TYR A 101 7.58 -0.31 12.95
C TYR A 101 6.36 -0.73 12.13
N VAL A 102 6.56 -1.04 10.85
CA VAL A 102 5.56 -1.72 10.02
C VAL A 102 6.12 -3.03 9.51
N MET A 103 5.26 -4.02 9.33
CA MET A 103 5.65 -5.32 8.79
C MET A 103 6.11 -5.19 7.34
N LEU A 104 7.22 -5.85 7.03
CA LEU A 104 7.72 -6.03 5.68
C LEU A 104 7.23 -7.40 5.18
N SER A 105 6.52 -7.44 4.05
CA SER A 105 6.18 -8.73 3.43
C SER A 105 7.34 -9.26 2.60
N GLU A 106 7.40 -10.58 2.40
CA GLU A 106 8.42 -11.23 1.58
C GLU A 106 8.45 -10.69 0.14
N LYS A 107 7.27 -10.48 -0.46
CA LYS A 107 7.13 -9.88 -1.81
C LYS A 107 7.73 -8.49 -1.89
N VAL A 108 7.51 -7.65 -0.87
CA VAL A 108 8.12 -6.31 -0.81
C VAL A 108 9.63 -6.43 -0.62
N LEU A 109 10.10 -7.32 0.25
CA LEU A 109 11.53 -7.54 0.42
C LEU A 109 12.21 -8.01 -0.88
N GLU A 110 11.55 -8.88 -1.65
CA GLU A 110 12.07 -9.39 -2.92
C GLU A 110 12.30 -8.26 -3.94
N ILE A 111 11.27 -7.44 -4.20
CA ILE A 111 11.42 -6.31 -5.12
C ILE A 111 12.44 -5.29 -4.60
N MET A 112 12.53 -5.10 -3.28
CA MET A 112 13.53 -4.23 -2.68
C MET A 112 14.95 -4.77 -2.86
N ARG A 113 15.16 -6.09 -2.81
CA ARG A 113 16.46 -6.72 -3.11
C ARG A 113 16.82 -6.52 -4.58
N GLN A 114 15.87 -6.66 -5.50
CA GLN A 114 16.09 -6.37 -6.92
C GLN A 114 16.44 -4.89 -7.12
N TYR A 115 15.72 -3.99 -6.46
CA TYR A 115 15.96 -2.56 -6.48
C TYR A 115 17.35 -2.21 -5.95
N TRP A 116 17.74 -2.79 -4.80
CA TRP A 116 19.06 -2.62 -4.21
C TRP A 116 20.19 -3.07 -5.15
N LYS A 117 20.01 -4.22 -5.82
CA LYS A 117 20.94 -4.74 -6.83
C LYS A 117 21.16 -3.77 -7.98
N LYS A 118 20.08 -3.15 -8.46
CA LYS A 118 20.12 -2.25 -9.62
C LYS A 118 20.60 -0.83 -9.31
N TYR A 119 20.16 -0.25 -8.20
CA TYR A 119 20.34 1.19 -7.96
C TYR A 119 21.35 1.54 -6.86
N ARG A 120 21.73 0.58 -6.00
CA ARG A 120 22.70 0.78 -4.89
C ARG A 120 22.47 2.10 -4.12
N PRO A 121 21.27 2.32 -3.56
CA PRO A 121 20.96 3.57 -2.90
C PRO A 121 21.80 3.75 -1.63
N GLU A 122 22.41 4.94 -1.47
CA GLU A 122 23.24 5.25 -0.31
C GLU A 122 22.47 6.06 0.75
N LYS A 123 22.05 7.28 0.41
CA LYS A 123 21.43 8.21 1.36
C LYS A 123 19.92 8.05 1.50
N TRP A 124 19.23 7.99 0.36
CA TRP A 124 17.78 7.84 0.28
C TRP A 124 17.48 6.60 -0.54
N LEU A 125 16.51 5.79 -0.09
CA LEU A 125 16.10 4.61 -0.85
C LEU A 125 15.62 5.04 -2.24
N PHE A 126 14.89 6.16 -2.35
CA PHE A 126 14.44 6.73 -3.62
C PHE A 126 15.08 8.10 -3.87
N SER A 127 16.13 8.12 -4.69
CA SER A 127 16.76 9.35 -5.15
C SER A 127 15.84 10.16 -6.05
N GLY A 128 15.79 11.48 -5.79
CA GLY A 128 15.13 12.47 -6.62
C GLY A 128 16.01 12.94 -7.78
N ALA A 129 15.51 13.90 -8.57
CA ALA A 129 16.22 14.42 -9.74
C ALA A 129 17.48 15.24 -9.39
N LYS A 130 17.50 15.84 -8.19
CA LYS A 130 18.69 16.54 -7.68
C LYS A 130 19.46 15.61 -6.76
N GLU A 131 20.78 15.63 -6.89
CA GLU A 131 21.68 14.85 -6.05
C GLU A 131 21.46 15.12 -4.55
N GLY A 132 21.56 14.07 -3.74
CA GLY A 132 21.35 14.14 -2.29
C GLY A 132 19.92 14.42 -1.83
N ARG A 133 18.96 14.60 -2.74
CA ARG A 133 17.53 14.80 -2.43
C ARG A 133 16.75 13.50 -2.65
N TYR A 134 15.71 13.32 -1.85
CA TYR A 134 14.74 12.26 -2.04
C TYR A 134 13.73 12.60 -3.16
N LEU A 135 13.04 11.57 -3.67
CA LEU A 135 11.97 11.72 -4.65
C LEU A 135 10.83 12.61 -4.11
N SER A 136 10.36 13.59 -4.87
CA SER A 136 9.22 14.39 -4.38
C SER A 136 7.93 13.57 -4.32
N THR A 137 7.05 13.86 -3.35
CA THR A 137 5.71 13.24 -3.27
C THR A 137 4.91 13.48 -4.54
N ARG A 138 5.00 14.69 -5.12
CA ARG A 138 4.40 15.04 -6.41
C ARG A 138 4.88 14.13 -7.54
N THR A 139 6.15 13.72 -7.53
CA THR A 139 6.68 12.77 -8.51
C THR A 139 6.09 11.38 -8.29
N ALA A 140 5.97 10.93 -7.04
CA ALA A 140 5.32 9.66 -6.72
C ALA A 140 3.83 9.65 -7.15
N ASP A 141 3.10 10.74 -6.91
CA ASP A 141 1.71 10.89 -7.39
C ASP A 141 1.64 10.86 -8.92
N LYS A 142 2.59 11.53 -9.61
CA LYS A 142 2.66 11.48 -11.08
C LYS A 142 2.97 10.08 -11.60
N ILE A 143 3.86 9.34 -10.93
CA ILE A 143 4.15 7.94 -11.25
C ILE A 143 2.87 7.11 -11.18
N PHE A 144 2.10 7.28 -10.11
CA PHE A 144 0.85 6.56 -9.91
C PHE A 144 -0.18 6.88 -10.99
N ARG A 145 -0.44 8.17 -11.24
CA ARG A 145 -1.39 8.61 -12.28
C ARG A 145 -1.03 8.07 -13.66
N ASN A 146 0.25 8.17 -14.03
CA ASN A 146 0.73 7.63 -15.30
C ASN A 146 0.53 6.11 -15.41
N ALA A 147 0.55 5.38 -14.29
CA ALA A 147 0.29 3.94 -14.28
C ALA A 147 -1.21 3.65 -14.44
N CYS A 148 -2.09 4.42 -13.76
CA CYS A 148 -3.53 4.34 -13.95
C CYS A 148 -3.92 4.59 -15.42
N ASP A 149 -3.38 5.65 -16.02
CA ASP A 149 -3.66 6.03 -17.42
C ASP A 149 -3.34 4.90 -18.39
N LYS A 150 -2.21 4.19 -18.18
CA LYS A 150 -1.79 3.05 -19.01
C LYS A 150 -2.72 1.84 -18.91
N THR A 151 -3.38 1.69 -17.77
CA THR A 151 -4.29 0.56 -17.52
C THR A 151 -5.74 0.85 -17.87
N GLY A 152 -6.06 2.10 -18.28
CA GLY A 152 -7.42 2.51 -18.59
C GLY A 152 -8.36 2.58 -17.37
N ILE A 153 -7.81 2.56 -16.15
CA ILE A 153 -8.58 2.64 -14.90
C ILE A 153 -8.95 4.11 -14.66
N LYS A 154 -10.24 4.43 -14.89
CA LYS A 154 -10.78 5.81 -14.87
C LYS A 154 -11.24 6.33 -13.50
N LYS A 155 -11.17 5.50 -12.43
CA LYS A 155 -11.55 5.97 -11.09
C LYS A 155 -10.63 7.10 -10.64
N GLU A 156 -11.13 8.02 -9.82
CA GLU A 156 -10.31 9.00 -9.09
C GLU A 156 -9.47 8.30 -8.01
N VAL A 157 -8.57 7.41 -8.44
CA VAL A 157 -7.66 6.72 -7.53
C VAL A 157 -6.49 7.66 -7.27
N SER A 158 -6.19 7.89 -6.00
CA SER A 158 -4.97 8.54 -5.54
C SER A 158 -4.13 7.58 -4.71
N LEU A 159 -2.86 7.90 -4.45
CA LEU A 159 -2.05 7.13 -3.50
C LEU A 159 -2.67 7.11 -2.09
N HIS A 160 -3.46 8.12 -1.74
CA HIS A 160 -4.20 8.17 -0.49
C HIS A 160 -5.34 7.15 -0.48
N THR A 161 -6.14 7.12 -1.56
CA THR A 161 -7.22 6.14 -1.76
C THR A 161 -6.64 4.72 -1.77
N LEU A 162 -5.56 4.50 -2.51
CA LEU A 162 -4.86 3.20 -2.58
C LEU A 162 -4.43 2.68 -1.21
N ARG A 163 -3.90 3.57 -0.36
CA ARG A 163 -3.52 3.25 1.02
C ARG A 163 -4.74 2.98 1.90
N HIS A 164 -5.84 3.67 1.68
CA HIS A 164 -7.08 3.44 2.42
C HIS A 164 -7.63 2.05 2.10
N SER A 165 -7.67 1.68 0.83
CA SER A 165 -8.08 0.35 0.38
C SER A 165 -7.17 -0.74 0.91
N PHE A 166 -5.87 -0.48 1.08
CA PHE A 166 -5.00 -1.39 1.80
C PHE A 166 -5.43 -1.62 3.26
N ALA A 167 -5.79 -0.58 4.00
CA ALA A 167 -6.26 -0.74 5.38
C ALA A 167 -7.56 -1.56 5.43
N THR A 168 -8.49 -1.29 4.52
CA THR A 168 -9.70 -2.10 4.35
C THR A 168 -9.37 -3.55 3.98
N HIS A 169 -8.42 -3.79 3.05
CA HIS A 169 -7.97 -5.13 2.68
C HIS A 169 -7.30 -5.90 3.81
N LEU A 170 -6.52 -5.20 4.64
CA LEU A 170 -5.85 -5.79 5.81
C LEU A 170 -6.87 -6.25 6.85
N LEU A 171 -7.92 -5.44 7.04
CA LEU A 171 -8.98 -5.71 8.01
C LEU A 171 -9.92 -6.82 7.52
N GLU A 172 -10.31 -6.81 6.24
CA GLU A 172 -11.20 -7.81 5.66
C GLU A 172 -10.55 -9.18 5.42
N GLY A 173 -9.22 -9.21 5.28
CA GLY A 173 -8.47 -10.41 4.92
C GLY A 173 -7.83 -11.16 6.09
N GLY A 174 -7.93 -10.69 7.34
CA GLY A 174 -7.33 -11.38 8.49
C GLY A 174 -5.87 -11.81 8.24
N THR A 175 -5.04 -10.89 7.73
CA THR A 175 -3.61 -11.11 7.41
C THR A 175 -3.30 -12.22 6.40
N ASP A 176 -3.16 -11.86 5.12
CA ASP A 176 -1.97 -12.19 4.33
C ASP A 176 -1.97 -11.52 2.95
N LEU A 177 -1.06 -10.58 2.75
CA LEU A 177 -0.69 -10.08 1.41
C LEU A 177 0.10 -11.11 0.58
N ARG A 178 0.17 -12.37 1.04
CA ARG A 178 0.84 -13.47 0.31
C ARG A 178 0.24 -13.71 -1.07
N TYR A 179 -0.97 -13.24 -1.37
CA TYR A 179 -1.69 -13.65 -2.58
C TYR A 179 -1.49 -12.81 -3.86
N ILE A 180 -0.78 -11.68 -3.83
CA ILE A 180 -0.59 -10.90 -5.08
C ILE A 180 0.62 -11.46 -5.84
N GLY A 181 0.42 -12.54 -6.59
CA GLY A 181 1.42 -12.99 -7.57
C GLY A 181 1.57 -14.51 -7.71
N ASP A 182 0.47 -15.22 -7.96
CA ASP A 182 0.53 -16.53 -8.62
C ASP A 182 -0.45 -16.50 -9.81
N GLU A 183 0.09 -16.14 -10.97
CA GLU A 183 -0.31 -16.62 -12.30
C GLU A 183 0.95 -17.09 -13.03
#